data_AF-A0A846N541-F1
#
_entry.id   AF-A0A846N541-F1
#
_cell.length_a   1.000
_cell.length_b   1.000
_cell.length_c   1.000
_cell.angle_alpha   90.00
_cell.angle_beta   90.00
_cell.angle_gamma   90.00
#
_symmetry.space_group_name_H-M   'P 1'
#
loop_
_entity.id
_entity.type
_entity.pdbx_description
1 polymer ?
#
loop_
_entity_poly.entity_id
_entity_poly.type
_entity_poly.pdbx_seq_one_letter_code
_entity_poly.pdbx_strand_id
1 'polypeptide(L)'
;MWKWGTTVGLRALSVLYMLGASAFGFGLALQAQQPWAVGAKSVAEETGPFLTETAITINEQALKPGWAFTVWAAGEAKLRAERQIAAWTAPKAPVAAAPAAKPIHIAKIEPKPAAPPAPKAEAKPPVAAAPSPSLQMPQMQLAQGEATTPELMPAPDATPPSPAEVGRVLAHLKTGLTRELYENFSLFLFVSKANYGPWQQRMFVFAKQPGGDMKLLHSFPVSTGQEAIVAGPTGKLLGTHTNTGFFQLDPERMYKRYTSQQWGHPMPWAMFFNWEHDGLQTGLAIHSAVGDDIQLLGKRASAGCVRLHPQNAELLFRLIKAKYRGLTPRFAYDRRTATMSTEGLLMHDQAGNIQYQDGYKVLVMIENTGGDDLVAALF
;
A
#
# COMPACT_ATOMS: atom_id res chain seq x y z
N MET A 1 3.51 -39.02 13.85
CA MET A 1 2.31 -38.28 14.28
C MET A 1 2.62 -37.60 15.61
N TRP A 2 3.01 -36.32 15.61
CA TRP A 2 3.18 -35.54 16.85
C TRP A 2 1.84 -34.89 17.20
N LYS A 3 1.27 -35.26 18.34
CA LYS A 3 0.05 -34.65 18.87
C LYS A 3 0.42 -33.30 19.49
N TRP A 4 0.13 -32.23 18.75
CA TRP A 4 0.13 -30.87 19.29
C TRP A 4 -0.85 -30.80 20.46
N GLY A 5 -0.33 -30.50 21.65
CA GLY A 5 -1.07 -30.54 22.92
C GLY A 5 -0.48 -31.45 24.00
N THR A 6 0.57 -32.21 23.71
CA THR A 6 1.29 -32.97 24.75
C THR A 6 2.36 -32.11 25.42
N THR A 7 2.57 -32.33 26.72
CA THR A 7 3.57 -31.65 27.58
C THR A 7 4.98 -31.64 27.00
N VAL A 8 5.31 -32.58 26.11
CA VAL A 8 6.60 -32.67 25.43
C VAL A 8 6.77 -31.56 24.39
N GLY A 9 5.73 -31.23 23.62
CA GLY A 9 5.78 -30.16 22.62
C GLY A 9 5.88 -28.76 23.25
N LEU A 10 5.19 -28.56 24.37
CA LEU A 10 5.28 -27.33 25.16
C LEU A 10 6.68 -27.15 25.78
N ARG A 11 7.30 -28.23 26.28
CA ARG A 11 8.68 -28.19 26.79
C ARG A 11 9.69 -27.82 25.71
N ALA A 12 9.55 -28.35 24.49
CA ALA A 12 10.43 -28.01 23.38
C ALA A 12 10.32 -26.52 22.99
N LEU A 13 9.10 -25.98 22.95
CA LEU A 13 8.85 -24.55 22.73
C LEU A 13 9.40 -23.66 23.86
N SER A 14 9.28 -24.08 25.12
CA SER A 14 9.87 -23.37 26.26
C SER A 14 11.40 -23.34 26.22
N VAL A 15 12.05 -24.42 25.79
CA VAL A 15 13.52 -24.46 25.62
C VAL A 15 13.96 -23.53 24.49
N LEU A 16 13.28 -23.54 23.34
CA LEU A 16 13.57 -22.63 22.23
C LEU A 16 13.37 -21.16 22.63
N TYR A 17 12.30 -20.87 23.39
CA TYR A 17 12.03 -19.53 23.90
C TYR A 17 13.10 -19.07 24.88
N MET A 18 13.51 -19.93 25.82
CA MET A 18 14.59 -19.62 26.77
C MET A 18 15.92 -19.38 26.07
N LEU A 19 16.28 -20.20 25.07
CA LEU A 19 17.49 -19.99 24.27
C LEU A 19 17.46 -18.67 23.50
N GLY A 20 16.31 -18.33 22.89
CA GLY A 20 16.11 -17.05 22.21
C GLY A 20 16.21 -15.85 23.17
N ALA A 21 15.59 -15.94 24.35
CA ALA A 21 15.63 -14.91 25.37
C ALA A 21 17.04 -14.72 25.96
N SER A 22 17.78 -15.81 26.19
CA SER A 22 19.16 -15.75 26.66
C SER A 22 20.11 -15.15 25.62
N ALA A 23 19.96 -15.51 24.34
CA ALA A 23 20.75 -14.92 23.26
C ALA A 23 20.47 -13.42 23.10
N PHE A 24 19.21 -13.01 23.21
CA PHE A 24 18.82 -11.60 23.17
C PHE A 24 19.33 -10.80 24.39
N GLY A 25 19.22 -11.38 25.59
CA GLY A 25 19.75 -10.79 26.82
C GLY A 25 21.28 -10.64 26.79
N PHE A 26 21.99 -11.61 26.21
CA PHE A 26 23.44 -11.52 26.00
C PHE A 26 23.82 -10.43 24.99
N GLY A 27 23.04 -10.28 23.91
CA GLY A 27 23.21 -9.18 22.96
C GLY A 27 23.03 -7.79 23.60
N LEU A 28 22.02 -7.64 24.46
CA LEU A 28 21.81 -6.41 25.22
C LEU A 28 22.90 -6.15 26.28
N ALA A 29 23.38 -7.19 26.96
CA ALA A 29 24.47 -7.08 27.92
C ALA A 29 25.79 -6.65 27.25
N LEU A 30 26.08 -7.18 26.05
CA LEU A 30 27.21 -6.75 25.23
C LEU A 30 27.06 -5.31 24.72
N GLN A 31 25.84 -4.90 24.39
CA GLN A 31 25.56 -3.52 23.96
C GLN A 31 25.65 -2.51 25.12
N ALA A 32 25.31 -2.92 26.35
CA ALA A 32 25.25 -2.05 27.52
C ALA A 32 26.61 -1.78 28.20
N GLN A 33 27.64 -2.57 27.92
CA GLN A 33 28.99 -2.37 28.48
C GLN A 33 29.98 -1.86 27.42
N GLN A 34 29.91 -0.55 27.15
CA GLN A 34 30.95 0.21 26.43
C GLN A 34 31.77 0.96 27.48
N PRO A 35 32.90 0.41 27.97
CA PRO A 35 34.16 1.04 27.55
C PRO A 35 35.42 0.13 27.65
N TRP A 36 35.79 -0.71 26.67
CA TRP A 36 37.14 -1.33 26.66
C TRP A 36 37.77 -1.40 25.27
N ALA A 37 38.35 -0.29 24.81
CA ALA A 37 39.08 -0.23 23.53
C ALA A 37 40.56 -0.65 23.61
N VAL A 38 41.01 -1.38 24.65
CA VAL A 38 42.42 -1.83 24.73
C VAL A 38 42.60 -3.33 25.00
N GLY A 39 41.53 -4.09 25.32
CA GLY A 39 41.59 -5.55 25.52
C GLY A 39 41.07 -6.42 24.36
N ALA A 40 40.39 -5.80 23.37
CA ALA A 40 39.55 -6.54 22.42
C ALA A 40 40.33 -7.44 21.43
N LYS A 41 41.60 -7.15 21.16
CA LYS A 41 42.38 -7.92 20.18
C LYS A 41 42.77 -9.32 20.68
N SER A 42 43.21 -9.44 21.93
CA SER A 42 43.60 -10.73 22.53
C SER A 42 42.39 -11.64 22.77
N VAL A 43 41.25 -11.07 23.20
CA VAL A 43 40.01 -11.84 23.42
C VAL A 43 39.40 -12.29 22.09
N ALA A 44 39.43 -11.46 21.04
CA ALA A 44 38.94 -11.84 19.72
C ALA A 44 39.80 -12.93 19.06
N GLU A 45 41.12 -12.91 19.28
CA GLU A 45 42.04 -13.93 18.77
C GLU A 45 41.87 -15.28 19.49
N GLU A 46 41.56 -15.30 20.79
CA GLU A 46 41.33 -16.54 21.55
C GLU A 46 39.91 -17.10 21.43
N THR A 47 38.88 -16.26 21.33
CA THR A 47 37.46 -16.71 21.30
C THR A 47 36.88 -16.85 19.89
N GLY A 48 37.54 -16.27 18.88
CA GLY A 48 37.11 -16.32 17.47
C GLY A 48 36.86 -17.73 16.92
N PRO A 49 37.76 -18.72 17.17
CA PRO A 49 37.56 -20.09 16.70
C PRO A 49 36.36 -20.77 17.37
N PHE A 50 36.21 -20.59 18.68
CA PHE A 50 35.11 -21.19 19.46
C PHE A 50 33.73 -20.65 19.07
N LEU A 51 33.63 -19.33 18.84
CA LEU A 51 32.38 -18.71 18.39
C LEU A 51 32.04 -19.11 16.95
N THR A 52 33.04 -19.26 16.09
CA THR A 52 32.84 -19.73 14.71
C THR A 52 32.37 -21.17 14.69
N GLU A 53 32.98 -22.06 15.48
CA GLU A 53 32.59 -23.47 15.57
C GLU A 53 31.20 -23.66 16.19
N THR A 54 30.88 -22.88 17.21
CA THR A 54 29.55 -22.87 17.84
C THR A 54 28.49 -22.36 16.86
N ALA A 55 28.76 -21.30 16.10
CA ALA A 55 27.84 -20.79 15.09
C ALA A 55 27.61 -21.79 13.94
N ILE A 56 28.67 -22.46 13.48
CA ILE A 56 28.57 -23.54 12.49
C ILE A 56 27.74 -24.69 13.06
N THR A 57 27.97 -25.09 14.31
CA THR A 57 27.23 -26.18 14.94
C THR A 57 25.76 -25.86 15.12
N ILE A 58 25.41 -24.64 15.56
CA ILE A 58 24.02 -24.20 15.65
C ILE A 58 23.36 -24.18 14.27
N ASN A 59 24.07 -23.69 13.24
CA ASN A 59 23.55 -23.67 11.88
C ASN A 59 23.28 -25.08 11.34
N GLU A 60 24.25 -26.00 11.48
CA GLU A 60 24.14 -27.36 10.97
C GLU A 60 23.17 -28.25 11.77
N GLN A 61 23.13 -28.11 13.09
CA GLN A 61 22.38 -29.02 13.97
C GLN A 61 20.98 -28.52 14.33
N ALA A 62 20.73 -27.21 14.29
CA ALA A 62 19.43 -26.64 14.66
C ALA A 62 18.74 -25.92 13.49
N LEU A 63 19.42 -25.00 12.82
CA LEU A 63 18.78 -24.14 11.81
C LEU A 63 18.48 -24.90 10.52
N LYS A 64 19.45 -25.63 9.95
CA LYS A 64 19.23 -26.41 8.71
C LYS A 64 18.16 -27.49 8.87
N PRO A 65 18.15 -28.32 9.95
CA PRO A 65 17.09 -29.31 10.14
C PRO A 65 15.72 -28.67 10.38
N GLY A 66 15.67 -27.57 11.13
CA GLY A 66 14.43 -26.80 11.34
C GLY A 66 13.88 -26.21 10.04
N TRP A 67 14.75 -25.68 9.19
CA TRP A 67 14.39 -25.17 7.88
C TRP A 67 13.89 -26.27 6.93
N ALA A 68 14.59 -27.40 6.88
CA ALA A 68 14.18 -28.56 6.09
C ALA A 68 12.80 -29.10 6.53
N PHE A 69 12.56 -29.17 7.85
CA PHE A 69 11.25 -29.53 8.39
C PHE A 69 10.15 -28.54 7.98
N THR A 70 10.44 -27.24 8.01
CA THR A 70 9.48 -26.18 7.67
C THR A 70 9.11 -26.24 6.18
N VAL A 71 10.10 -26.42 5.31
CA VAL A 71 9.88 -26.60 3.86
C VAL A 71 9.08 -27.86 3.56
N TRP A 72 9.38 -28.98 4.23
CA TRP A 72 8.61 -30.22 4.10
C TRP A 72 7.15 -30.03 4.58
N ALA A 73 6.94 -29.41 5.74
CA ALA A 73 5.61 -29.14 6.28
C ALA A 73 4.78 -28.23 5.39
N ALA A 74 5.40 -27.22 4.77
CA ALA A 74 4.77 -26.35 3.78
C ALA A 74 4.38 -27.13 2.50
N GLY A 75 5.22 -28.05 2.04
CA GLY A 75 4.92 -28.95 0.93
C GLY A 75 3.72 -29.86 1.21
N GLU A 76 3.65 -30.47 2.39
CA GLU A 76 2.52 -31.29 2.83
C GLU A 76 1.22 -30.49 2.95
N ALA A 77 1.30 -29.25 3.47
CA ALA A 77 0.15 -28.36 3.56
C ALA A 77 -0.39 -27.99 2.15
N LYS A 78 0.51 -27.72 1.20
CA LYS A 78 0.16 -27.46 -0.20
C LYS A 78 -0.53 -28.68 -0.84
N LEU A 79 0.04 -29.88 -0.71
CA LEU A 79 -0.54 -31.11 -1.24
C LEU A 79 -1.91 -31.44 -0.63
N ARG A 80 -2.14 -31.05 0.62
CA ARG A 80 -3.45 -31.20 1.28
C ARG A 80 -4.47 -30.22 0.72
N ALA A 81 -4.07 -28.96 0.51
CA ALA A 81 -4.92 -27.95 -0.09
C ALA A 81 -5.31 -28.33 -1.53
N GLU A 82 -4.36 -28.81 -2.33
CA GLU A 82 -4.61 -29.29 -3.69
C GLU A 82 -5.61 -30.47 -3.71
N ARG A 83 -5.50 -31.41 -2.77
CA ARG A 83 -6.46 -32.52 -2.62
C ARG A 83 -7.86 -32.05 -2.23
N GLN A 84 -7.96 -31.04 -1.36
CA GLN A 84 -9.26 -30.46 -0.96
C GLN A 84 -9.92 -29.72 -2.12
N ILE A 85 -9.14 -28.95 -2.88
CA ILE A 85 -9.63 -28.25 -4.08
C ILE A 85 -10.12 -29.26 -5.11
N ALA A 86 -9.33 -30.32 -5.38
CA ALA A 86 -9.73 -31.38 -6.30
C ALA A 86 -11.05 -32.07 -5.88
N ALA A 87 -11.25 -32.29 -4.58
CA ALA A 87 -12.50 -32.85 -4.05
C ALA A 87 -13.70 -31.90 -4.20
N TRP A 88 -13.48 -30.58 -4.12
CA TRP A 88 -14.53 -29.58 -4.34
C TRP A 88 -14.90 -29.41 -5.81
N THR A 89 -13.92 -29.54 -6.71
CA THR A 89 -14.12 -29.38 -8.16
C THR A 89 -14.52 -30.67 -8.85
N ALA A 90 -14.51 -31.81 -8.16
CA ALA A 90 -14.94 -33.08 -8.73
C ALA A 90 -16.45 -33.03 -9.07
N PRO A 91 -16.85 -33.43 -10.29
CA PRO A 91 -18.25 -33.45 -10.68
C PRO A 91 -19.05 -34.37 -9.74
N LYS A 92 -20.11 -33.84 -9.13
CA LYS A 92 -21.00 -34.65 -8.29
C LYS A 92 -21.61 -35.78 -9.12
N ALA A 93 -21.48 -37.01 -8.63
CA ALA A 93 -22.14 -38.17 -9.23
C ALA A 93 -23.65 -37.90 -9.34
N PRO A 94 -24.30 -38.32 -10.45
CA PRO A 94 -25.73 -38.10 -10.63
C PRO A 94 -26.50 -38.79 -9.50
N VAL A 95 -27.34 -38.00 -8.82
CA VAL A 95 -28.24 -38.49 -7.78
C VAL A 95 -29.25 -39.43 -8.44
N ALA A 96 -29.27 -40.69 -8.02
CA ALA A 96 -30.26 -41.66 -8.48
C ALA A 96 -31.67 -41.13 -8.18
N ALA A 97 -32.52 -41.10 -9.21
CA ALA A 97 -33.86 -40.56 -9.14
C ALA A 97 -34.73 -41.32 -8.11
N ALA A 98 -35.39 -40.57 -7.23
CA ALA A 98 -36.42 -41.09 -6.35
C ALA A 98 -37.67 -41.54 -7.16
N PRO A 99 -38.40 -42.57 -6.72
CA PRO A 99 -39.55 -43.10 -7.46
C PRO A 99 -40.73 -42.12 -7.49
N ALA A 100 -41.41 -42.10 -8.65
CA ALA A 100 -42.41 -41.12 -9.05
C ALA A 100 -43.72 -41.16 -8.24
N ALA A 101 -44.24 -39.98 -7.90
CA ALA A 101 -45.62 -39.76 -7.48
C ALA A 101 -46.54 -39.48 -8.70
N LYS A 102 -47.79 -39.92 -8.61
CA LYS A 102 -48.81 -39.98 -9.68
C LYS A 102 -49.25 -38.59 -10.21
N PRO A 103 -49.72 -38.51 -11.48
CA PRO A 103 -49.98 -37.24 -12.16
C PRO A 103 -51.36 -36.64 -11.84
N ILE A 104 -51.41 -35.31 -11.75
CA ILE A 104 -52.63 -34.48 -11.81
C ILE A 104 -52.74 -33.90 -13.22
N HIS A 105 -53.90 -34.06 -13.85
CA HIS A 105 -54.24 -33.53 -15.18
C HIS A 105 -54.43 -32.01 -15.15
N ILE A 106 -53.82 -31.29 -16.11
CA ILE A 106 -54.23 -29.94 -16.52
C ILE A 106 -54.30 -29.89 -18.05
N ALA A 107 -55.33 -29.21 -18.54
CA ALA A 107 -55.88 -29.25 -19.89
C ALA A 107 -55.05 -28.53 -20.97
N LYS A 108 -55.32 -28.96 -22.21
CA LYS A 108 -54.72 -28.67 -23.51
C LYS A 108 -55.16 -27.32 -24.09
N ILE A 109 -54.22 -26.53 -24.62
CA ILE A 109 -54.49 -25.46 -25.61
C ILE A 109 -53.41 -25.48 -26.69
N GLU A 110 -53.84 -25.52 -27.95
CA GLU A 110 -53.09 -25.42 -29.22
C GLU A 110 -53.95 -24.56 -30.20
N PRO A 111 -53.46 -24.09 -31.37
CA PRO A 111 -52.28 -23.24 -31.62
C PRO A 111 -52.59 -22.06 -32.60
N LYS A 112 -51.53 -21.30 -32.92
CA LYS A 112 -51.35 -20.10 -33.77
C LYS A 112 -51.69 -20.26 -35.29
N PRO A 113 -51.88 -19.13 -36.02
CA PRO A 113 -51.34 -18.99 -37.39
C PRO A 113 -50.57 -17.66 -37.66
N ALA A 114 -49.91 -17.58 -38.83
CA ALA A 114 -48.80 -16.68 -39.21
C ALA A 114 -49.17 -15.43 -40.08
N ALA A 115 -48.17 -14.55 -40.33
CA ALA A 115 -48.12 -13.21 -40.98
C ALA A 115 -48.35 -13.18 -42.53
N PRO A 116 -48.36 -12.04 -43.31
CA PRO A 116 -47.33 -10.96 -43.50
C PRO A 116 -47.90 -9.56 -43.97
N PRO A 117 -47.25 -8.66 -44.76
CA PRO A 117 -45.93 -7.96 -44.74
C PRO A 117 -46.03 -6.38 -44.71
N ALA A 118 -44.88 -5.67 -44.78
CA ALA A 118 -44.69 -4.20 -44.79
C ALA A 118 -45.00 -3.47 -46.13
N PRO A 119 -45.05 -2.10 -46.15
CA PRO A 119 -44.02 -1.37 -46.92
C PRO A 119 -43.59 0.06 -46.42
N LYS A 120 -42.33 0.41 -46.76
CA LYS A 120 -41.71 1.68 -47.29
C LYS A 120 -42.07 3.05 -46.65
N ALA A 121 -41.14 3.83 -46.08
CA ALA A 121 -39.99 4.59 -46.64
C ALA A 121 -40.35 5.95 -47.27
N GLU A 122 -39.87 7.06 -46.68
CA GLU A 122 -39.52 8.37 -47.30
C GLU A 122 -38.86 9.26 -46.20
N ALA A 123 -37.54 9.49 -46.22
CA ALA A 123 -36.77 10.49 -46.96
C ALA A 123 -36.77 11.92 -46.34
N LYS A 124 -35.62 12.29 -45.76
CA LYS A 124 -35.10 13.68 -45.54
C LYS A 124 -34.89 14.39 -46.93
N PRO A 125 -34.45 15.67 -47.11
CA PRO A 125 -33.64 16.58 -46.23
C PRO A 125 -33.90 18.12 -46.51
N PRO A 126 -32.94 19.08 -46.50
CA PRO A 126 -31.96 19.58 -45.49
C PRO A 126 -31.97 21.15 -45.27
N VAL A 127 -30.90 21.64 -44.59
CA VAL A 127 -30.27 23.00 -44.63
C VAL A 127 -30.84 24.00 -43.60
N ALA A 128 -30.08 24.68 -42.72
CA ALA A 128 -28.90 25.51 -42.97
C ALA A 128 -27.99 25.73 -41.74
N ALA A 129 -26.79 26.23 -42.03
CA ALA A 129 -25.68 26.49 -41.11
C ALA A 129 -25.54 27.99 -40.72
N ALA A 130 -24.87 28.17 -39.57
CA ALA A 130 -24.08 29.34 -39.11
C ALA A 130 -24.85 30.61 -38.61
N PRO A 131 -24.24 31.50 -37.78
CA PRO A 131 -22.84 31.58 -37.35
C PRO A 131 -22.58 31.74 -35.83
N SER A 132 -21.30 31.63 -35.46
CA SER A 132 -20.72 31.99 -34.15
C SER A 132 -20.67 33.50 -33.91
N PRO A 133 -20.69 33.96 -32.65
CA PRO A 133 -20.06 35.22 -32.28
C PRO A 133 -18.85 34.99 -31.37
N SER A 134 -17.76 35.68 -31.73
CA SER A 134 -16.56 35.90 -30.93
C SER A 134 -16.64 37.24 -30.19
N LEU A 135 -15.83 37.34 -29.11
CA LEU A 135 -15.38 38.52 -28.37
C LEU A 135 -16.25 39.01 -27.19
N GLN A 136 -15.78 38.77 -25.96
CA GLN A 136 -15.08 39.76 -25.12
C GLN A 136 -14.85 39.21 -23.71
N MET A 137 -13.61 39.29 -23.23
CA MET A 137 -13.29 39.05 -21.81
C MET A 137 -13.55 40.33 -21.00
N PRO A 138 -14.31 40.28 -19.91
CA PRO A 138 -14.31 41.35 -18.92
C PRO A 138 -13.08 41.19 -17.99
N GLN A 139 -12.21 42.20 -17.96
CA GLN A 139 -11.32 42.41 -16.82
C GLN A 139 -12.17 42.72 -15.59
N MET A 140 -12.05 41.93 -14.54
CA MET A 140 -12.67 42.24 -13.25
C MET A 140 -11.60 42.38 -12.17
N GLN A 141 -11.64 43.54 -11.53
CA GLN A 141 -10.75 44.03 -10.48
C GLN A 141 -10.68 43.10 -9.27
N LEU A 142 -9.50 43.06 -8.63
CA LEU A 142 -9.31 42.48 -7.31
C LEU A 142 -10.18 43.23 -6.29
N ALA A 143 -11.22 42.57 -5.80
CA ALA A 143 -11.85 42.88 -4.53
C ALA A 143 -11.35 41.87 -3.48
N GLN A 144 -10.76 42.38 -2.41
CA GLN A 144 -10.39 41.60 -1.23
C GLN A 144 -11.67 41.11 -0.54
N GLY A 145 -11.84 39.80 -0.45
CA GLY A 145 -12.92 39.14 0.28
C GLY A 145 -12.37 37.92 1.01
N GLU A 146 -12.75 37.76 2.27
CA GLU A 146 -12.31 36.71 3.21
C GLU A 146 -12.32 35.31 2.58
N ALA A 147 -11.27 34.54 2.90
CA ALA A 147 -11.06 33.19 2.41
C ALA A 147 -12.08 32.21 2.99
N THR A 148 -13.24 32.09 2.33
CA THR A 148 -14.10 30.92 2.47
C THR A 148 -13.47 29.77 1.68
N THR A 149 -13.08 28.72 2.41
CA THR A 149 -12.62 27.45 1.84
C THR A 149 -13.71 26.95 0.87
N PRO A 150 -13.42 26.74 -0.44
CA PRO A 150 -14.43 26.21 -1.34
C PRO A 150 -14.85 24.81 -0.89
N GLU A 151 -16.14 24.65 -0.61
CA GLU A 151 -16.72 23.37 -0.21
C GLU A 151 -16.62 22.38 -1.39
N LEU A 152 -15.76 21.38 -1.23
CA LEU A 152 -15.44 20.37 -2.24
C LEU A 152 -16.63 19.42 -2.44
N MET A 153 -17.01 19.17 -3.69
CA MET A 153 -17.95 18.09 -4.01
C MET A 153 -17.41 16.75 -3.51
N PRO A 154 -18.23 15.93 -2.84
CA PRO A 154 -17.77 14.69 -2.27
C PRO A 154 -17.49 13.66 -3.36
N ALA A 155 -16.27 13.10 -3.35
CA ALA A 155 -15.99 11.80 -3.94
C ALA A 155 -16.93 10.74 -3.29
N PRO A 156 -17.21 9.61 -3.97
CA PRO A 156 -17.92 8.50 -3.34
C PRO A 156 -17.18 8.09 -2.05
N ASP A 157 -17.91 8.08 -0.92
CA ASP A 157 -17.43 7.97 0.47
C ASP A 157 -16.57 9.12 1.02
N ALA A 158 -17.12 10.33 0.99
CA ALA A 158 -16.57 11.52 1.64
C ALA A 158 -16.96 11.69 3.12
N THR A 159 -17.62 10.72 3.77
CA THR A 159 -17.96 10.84 5.19
C THR A 159 -16.68 11.06 5.99
N PRO A 160 -16.52 12.24 6.63
CA PRO A 160 -15.31 12.53 7.39
C PRO A 160 -15.13 11.48 8.49
N PRO A 161 -13.88 11.02 8.73
CA PRO A 161 -13.62 10.08 9.81
C PRO A 161 -14.04 10.70 11.16
N SER A 162 -14.64 9.90 12.03
CA SER A 162 -15.00 10.36 13.38
C SER A 162 -13.74 10.80 14.16
N PRO A 163 -13.84 11.73 15.13
CA PRO A 163 -12.69 12.12 15.95
C PRO A 163 -11.98 10.93 16.62
N ALA A 164 -12.73 9.91 17.04
CA ALA A 164 -12.17 8.68 17.61
C ALA A 164 -11.37 7.88 16.57
N GLU A 165 -11.85 7.80 15.33
CA GLU A 165 -11.12 7.15 14.23
C GLU A 165 -9.84 7.92 13.88
N VAL A 166 -9.92 9.26 13.79
CA VAL A 166 -8.73 10.11 13.59
C VAL A 166 -7.70 9.88 14.68
N GLY A 167 -8.13 9.76 15.94
CA GLY A 167 -7.26 9.42 17.06
C GLY A 167 -6.56 8.06 16.90
N ARG A 168 -7.28 7.03 16.44
CA ARG A 168 -6.70 5.70 16.18
C ARG A 168 -5.69 5.72 15.04
N VAL A 169 -6.03 6.37 13.92
CA VAL A 169 -5.10 6.51 12.77
C VAL A 169 -3.84 7.26 13.21
N LEU A 170 -4.00 8.35 13.95
CA LEU A 170 -2.88 9.15 14.42
C LEU A 170 -1.98 8.37 15.39
N ALA A 171 -2.57 7.62 16.32
CA ALA A 171 -1.82 6.75 17.22
C ALA A 171 -1.02 5.70 16.44
N HIS A 172 -1.65 5.05 15.45
CA HIS A 172 -1.01 4.07 14.59
C HIS A 172 0.14 4.66 13.78
N LEU A 173 -0.08 5.80 13.11
CA LEU A 173 0.95 6.54 12.41
C LEU A 173 2.15 6.83 13.34
N LYS A 174 1.90 7.33 14.55
CA LYS A 174 2.96 7.63 15.52
C LYS A 174 3.77 6.41 15.92
N THR A 175 3.16 5.24 16.04
CA THR A 175 3.87 3.98 16.35
C THR A 175 4.89 3.60 15.27
N GLY A 176 4.60 3.92 14.00
CA GLY A 176 5.54 3.69 12.89
C GLY A 176 6.66 4.72 12.77
N LEU A 177 6.55 5.88 13.42
CA LEU A 177 7.52 6.96 13.27
C LEU A 177 8.67 6.81 14.27
N THR A 178 9.90 6.77 13.75
CA THR A 178 11.09 7.04 14.57
C THR A 178 11.13 8.50 14.98
N ARG A 179 11.91 8.81 16.02
CA ARG A 179 12.15 10.19 16.46
C ARG A 179 12.67 11.05 15.32
N GLU A 180 13.64 10.55 14.55
CA GLU A 180 14.24 11.31 13.45
C GLU A 180 13.24 11.61 12.34
N LEU A 181 12.40 10.64 11.96
CA LEU A 181 11.32 10.86 10.99
C LEU A 181 10.32 11.89 11.51
N TYR A 182 9.93 11.81 12.77
CA TYR A 182 8.99 12.76 13.33
C TYR A 182 9.58 14.18 13.43
N GLU A 183 10.86 14.33 13.76
CA GLU A 183 11.53 15.63 13.90
C GLU A 183 11.76 16.34 12.56
N ASN A 184 12.06 15.59 11.50
CA ASN A 184 12.50 16.16 10.23
C ASN A 184 11.39 16.43 9.20
N PHE A 185 10.17 15.94 9.44
CA PHE A 185 9.04 16.09 8.52
C PHE A 185 7.90 16.90 9.15
N SER A 186 7.10 17.57 8.31
CA SER A 186 6.05 18.50 8.74
C SER A 186 4.67 18.15 8.21
N LEU A 187 4.60 17.40 7.11
CA LEU A 187 3.37 16.81 6.58
C LEU A 187 3.52 15.29 6.50
N PHE A 188 2.52 14.56 6.99
CA PHE A 188 2.52 13.10 7.00
C PHE A 188 1.31 12.60 6.22
N LEU A 189 1.56 11.76 5.22
CA LEU A 189 0.54 11.14 4.37
C LEU A 189 0.51 9.67 4.74
N PHE A 190 -0.48 9.27 5.54
CA PHE A 190 -0.71 7.86 5.82
C PHE A 190 -1.68 7.29 4.79
N VAL A 191 -1.24 6.31 4.01
CA VAL A 191 -2.04 5.63 2.99
C VAL A 191 -2.26 4.19 3.42
N SER A 192 -3.51 3.86 3.77
CA SER A 192 -3.89 2.47 3.88
C SER A 192 -4.24 1.94 2.49
N LYS A 193 -3.43 0.99 2.02
CA LYS A 193 -3.74 0.19 0.84
C LYS A 193 -4.60 -1.02 1.17
N ALA A 194 -5.12 -1.20 2.39
CA ALA A 194 -5.99 -2.33 2.70
C ALA A 194 -7.24 -2.34 1.81
N ASN A 195 -7.78 -3.54 1.53
CA ASN A 195 -9.03 -3.74 0.79
C ASN A 195 -10.21 -4.05 1.71
N TYR A 196 -10.02 -3.90 3.01
CA TYR A 196 -10.99 -4.13 4.08
C TYR A 196 -10.70 -3.20 5.26
N GLY A 197 -11.67 -3.08 6.18
CA GLY A 197 -11.57 -2.29 7.40
C GLY A 197 -11.89 -0.81 7.19
N PRO A 198 -12.10 -0.04 8.27
CA PRO A 198 -12.51 1.36 8.22
C PRO A 198 -11.51 2.27 7.48
N TRP A 199 -10.24 1.86 7.40
CA TRP A 199 -9.20 2.65 6.73
C TRP A 199 -8.95 2.23 5.29
N GLN A 200 -9.69 1.25 4.76
CA GLN A 200 -9.43 0.72 3.42
C GLN A 200 -9.34 1.82 2.37
N GLN A 201 -8.33 1.70 1.50
CA GLN A 201 -8.15 2.57 0.33
C GLN A 201 -8.33 4.05 0.68
N ARG A 202 -7.66 4.50 1.74
CA ARG A 202 -7.78 5.86 2.25
C ARG A 202 -6.42 6.48 2.52
N MET A 203 -6.32 7.77 2.23
CA MET A 203 -5.18 8.61 2.58
C MET A 203 -5.61 9.61 3.66
N PHE A 204 -4.89 9.64 4.77
CA PHE A 204 -5.02 10.63 5.82
C PHE A 204 -3.82 11.58 5.77
N VAL A 205 -4.09 12.88 5.73
CA VAL A 205 -3.09 13.93 5.61
C VAL A 205 -3.01 14.68 6.93
N PHE A 206 -1.91 14.52 7.66
CA PHE A 206 -1.67 15.17 8.95
C PHE A 206 -0.60 16.26 8.82
N ALA A 207 -0.86 17.45 9.35
CA ALA A 207 0.13 18.50 9.46
C ALA A 207 0.60 18.68 10.90
N LYS A 208 1.92 18.70 11.08
CA LYS A 208 2.57 19.02 12.34
C LYS A 208 2.35 20.50 12.67
N GLN A 209 1.82 20.76 13.85
CA GLN A 209 1.60 22.08 14.40
C GLN A 209 2.88 22.59 15.09
N PRO A 210 3.01 23.91 15.33
CA PRO A 210 4.16 24.47 16.04
C PRO A 210 4.43 23.82 17.41
N GLY A 211 3.39 23.38 18.12
CA GLY A 211 3.50 22.66 19.39
C GLY A 211 3.92 21.18 19.28
N GLY A 212 4.18 20.68 18.08
CA GLY A 212 4.51 19.28 17.79
C GLY A 212 3.31 18.39 17.50
N ASP A 213 2.11 18.73 17.99
CA ASP A 213 0.92 17.94 17.71
C ASP A 213 0.62 17.83 16.21
N MET A 214 0.02 16.72 15.80
CA MET A 214 -0.37 16.48 14.42
C MET A 214 -1.89 16.64 14.28
N LYS A 215 -2.30 17.52 13.37
CA LYS A 215 -3.72 17.78 13.07
C LYS A 215 -4.07 17.18 11.72
N LEU A 216 -5.19 16.44 11.66
CA LEU A 216 -5.74 16.00 10.38
C LEU A 216 -6.16 17.23 9.56
N LEU A 217 -5.60 17.36 8.35
CA LEU A 217 -6.02 18.34 7.36
C LEU A 217 -7.08 17.77 6.43
N HIS A 218 -6.82 16.56 5.91
CA HIS A 218 -7.68 15.93 4.92
C HIS A 218 -7.72 14.41 5.08
N SER A 219 -8.84 13.82 4.66
CA SER A 219 -9.03 12.39 4.50
C SER A 219 -9.59 12.16 3.10
N PHE A 220 -8.89 11.39 2.27
CA PHE A 220 -9.24 11.18 0.87
C PHE A 220 -9.46 9.69 0.58
N PRO A 221 -10.55 9.30 -0.13
CA PRO A 221 -10.58 8.01 -0.77
C PRO A 221 -9.48 7.95 -1.84
N VAL A 222 -8.78 6.83 -1.91
CA VAL A 222 -7.74 6.57 -2.91
C VAL A 222 -8.02 5.28 -3.68
N SER A 223 -7.32 5.07 -4.78
CA SER A 223 -7.20 3.75 -5.40
C SER A 223 -5.73 3.38 -5.52
N THR A 224 -5.35 2.28 -4.89
CA THR A 224 -3.98 1.72 -4.93
C THR A 224 -3.92 0.53 -5.88
N GLY A 225 -2.75 -0.09 -5.97
CA GLY A 225 -2.45 -1.21 -6.84
C GLY A 225 -3.43 -2.37 -6.72
N GLN A 226 -3.70 -3.05 -7.84
CA GLN A 226 -4.50 -4.28 -7.85
C GLN A 226 -3.84 -5.44 -7.08
N GLU A 227 -2.54 -5.33 -6.82
CA GLU A 227 -1.75 -6.38 -6.16
C GLU A 227 -1.71 -7.68 -6.96
N ALA A 228 -1.75 -7.55 -8.29
CA ALA A 228 -1.78 -8.65 -9.24
C ALA A 228 -0.77 -8.45 -10.37
N ILE A 229 -0.48 -9.53 -11.07
CA ILE A 229 0.21 -9.49 -12.35
C ILE A 229 -0.85 -9.35 -13.44
N VAL A 230 -0.75 -8.29 -14.24
CA VAL A 230 -1.72 -8.00 -15.33
C VAL A 230 -0.98 -7.72 -16.63
N ALA A 231 -1.67 -7.86 -17.76
CA ALA A 231 -1.12 -7.49 -19.06
C ALA A 231 -1.01 -5.95 -19.17
N GLY A 232 0.20 -5.47 -19.47
CA GLY A 232 0.47 -4.07 -19.76
C GLY A 232 0.04 -3.66 -21.17
N PRO A 233 0.21 -2.38 -21.55
CA PRO A 233 -0.20 -1.87 -22.85
C PRO A 233 0.49 -2.57 -24.03
N THR A 234 1.70 -3.10 -23.81
CA THR A 234 2.47 -3.85 -24.81
C THR A 234 2.17 -5.35 -24.81
N GLY A 235 1.22 -5.81 -23.97
CA GLY A 235 0.92 -7.23 -23.75
C GLY A 235 1.86 -7.93 -22.75
N LYS A 236 2.96 -7.29 -22.34
CA LYS A 236 3.87 -7.83 -21.31
C LYS A 236 3.17 -7.91 -19.96
N LEU A 237 3.36 -9.01 -19.23
CA LEU A 237 2.88 -9.14 -17.85
C LEU A 237 3.69 -8.23 -16.90
N LEU A 238 2.99 -7.43 -16.11
CA LEU A 238 3.54 -6.44 -15.18
C LEU A 238 2.87 -6.57 -13.82
N GLY A 239 3.67 -6.44 -12.74
CA GLY A 239 3.14 -6.32 -11.38
C GLY A 239 2.50 -4.96 -11.16
N THR A 240 1.42 -4.93 -10.37
CA THR A 240 0.64 -3.72 -10.05
C THR A 240 0.64 -3.41 -8.56
N HIS A 241 1.72 -3.78 -7.87
CA HIS A 241 1.82 -3.63 -6.42
C HIS A 241 2.09 -2.17 -6.03
N THR A 242 1.34 -1.67 -5.04
CA THR A 242 1.75 -0.45 -4.32
C THR A 242 2.63 -0.85 -3.16
N ASN A 243 3.95 -0.67 -3.25
CA ASN A 243 4.86 -1.09 -2.19
C ASN A 243 4.55 -0.40 -0.85
N THR A 244 4.65 -1.17 0.24
CA THR A 244 4.52 -0.65 1.61
C THR A 244 5.84 -0.06 2.09
N GLY A 245 5.77 0.87 3.03
CA GLY A 245 6.93 1.50 3.65
C GLY A 245 6.84 3.02 3.72
N PHE A 246 7.97 3.64 4.00
CA PHE A 246 8.16 5.07 4.02
C PHE A 246 8.74 5.57 2.70
N PHE A 247 8.24 6.70 2.22
CA PHE A 247 8.68 7.34 0.98
C PHE A 247 8.74 8.86 1.14
N GLN A 248 9.63 9.48 0.37
CA GLN A 248 9.69 10.93 0.18
C GLN A 248 9.17 11.27 -1.22
N LEU A 249 8.74 12.52 -1.42
CA LEU A 249 8.41 13.03 -2.76
C LEU A 249 9.66 13.58 -3.43
N ASP A 250 9.78 13.32 -4.72
CA ASP A 250 10.85 13.86 -5.55
C ASP A 250 10.54 15.33 -5.93
N PRO A 251 11.39 16.31 -5.53
CA PRO A 251 11.17 17.72 -5.84
C PRO A 251 11.24 18.06 -7.33
N GLU A 252 11.95 17.27 -8.13
CA GLU A 252 12.17 17.46 -9.56
C GLU A 252 11.09 16.76 -10.40
N ARG A 253 10.41 15.76 -9.83
CA ARG A 253 9.36 14.98 -10.52
C ARG A 253 7.95 15.30 -10.02
N MET A 254 7.60 16.59 -10.06
CA MET A 254 6.26 17.13 -9.73
C MET A 254 5.60 17.76 -10.96
N TYR A 255 4.68 17.04 -11.60
CA TYR A 255 4.12 17.42 -12.90
C TYR A 255 2.61 17.70 -12.84
N LYS A 256 2.17 18.85 -13.37
CA LYS A 256 0.73 19.14 -13.52
C LYS A 256 0.07 18.20 -14.55
N ARG A 257 0.81 17.84 -15.59
CA ARG A 257 0.42 16.93 -16.67
C ARG A 257 1.55 15.95 -16.90
N TYR A 258 1.26 14.66 -16.83
CA TYR A 258 2.21 13.59 -17.08
C TYR A 258 1.48 12.41 -17.72
N THR A 259 2.19 11.59 -18.46
CA THR A 259 1.68 10.32 -18.98
C THR A 259 2.66 9.22 -18.59
N SER A 260 2.15 8.15 -17.97
CA SER A 260 2.96 7.01 -17.57
C SER A 260 3.72 6.44 -18.76
N GLN A 261 5.04 6.29 -18.63
CA GLN A 261 5.86 5.67 -19.68
C GLN A 261 5.58 4.16 -19.78
N GLN A 262 5.33 3.49 -18.65
CA GLN A 262 5.07 2.05 -18.61
C GLN A 262 3.64 1.69 -19.01
N TRP A 263 2.66 2.54 -18.65
CA TRP A 263 1.24 2.25 -18.83
C TRP A 263 0.55 3.11 -19.90
N GLY A 264 1.21 4.12 -20.46
CA GLY A 264 0.61 5.04 -21.44
C GLY A 264 -0.58 5.85 -20.90
N HIS A 265 -0.82 5.81 -19.59
CA HIS A 265 -2.01 6.35 -18.94
C HIS A 265 -1.74 7.76 -18.39
N PRO A 266 -2.67 8.72 -18.53
CA PRO A 266 -2.50 10.07 -18.01
C PRO A 266 -2.46 10.10 -16.48
N MET A 267 -1.56 10.91 -15.94
CA MET A 267 -1.35 11.14 -14.52
C MET A 267 -1.33 12.65 -14.22
N PRO A 268 -2.49 13.34 -14.23
CA PRO A 268 -2.54 14.75 -13.86
C PRO A 268 -2.13 14.93 -12.39
N TRP A 269 -1.48 16.06 -12.09
CA TRP A 269 -0.98 16.38 -10.74
C TRP A 269 -0.09 15.28 -10.14
N ALA A 270 0.77 14.68 -10.97
CA ALA A 270 1.67 13.61 -10.56
C ALA A 270 2.75 14.12 -9.60
N MET A 271 2.90 13.39 -8.51
CA MET A 271 3.88 13.58 -7.44
C MET A 271 4.63 12.25 -7.28
N PHE A 272 5.78 12.14 -7.93
CA PHE A 272 6.57 10.91 -7.89
C PHE A 272 7.29 10.75 -6.56
N PHE A 273 7.45 9.49 -6.15
CA PHE A 273 8.29 9.19 -5.00
C PHE A 273 9.75 9.30 -5.39
N ASN A 274 10.55 9.92 -4.52
CA ASN A 274 11.99 9.82 -4.57
C ASN A 274 12.35 8.44 -4.04
N TRP A 275 12.28 7.44 -4.90
CA TRP A 275 12.56 6.05 -4.52
C TRP A 275 13.24 5.34 -5.68
N GLU A 276 14.42 4.81 -5.38
CA GLU A 276 15.26 4.06 -6.31
C GLU A 276 15.26 2.59 -5.92
N HIS A 277 15.15 1.73 -6.92
CA HIS A 277 15.22 0.28 -6.80
C HIS A 277 16.04 -0.27 -7.95
N ASP A 278 17.04 -1.12 -7.65
CA ASP A 278 18.00 -1.66 -8.62
C ASP A 278 18.65 -0.57 -9.52
N GLY A 279 19.00 0.57 -8.95
CA GLY A 279 19.66 1.66 -9.68
C GLY A 279 18.72 2.52 -10.53
N LEU A 280 17.42 2.25 -10.49
CA LEU A 280 16.43 2.93 -11.32
C LEU A 280 15.40 3.67 -10.46
N GLN A 281 15.14 4.91 -10.86
CA GLN A 281 14.04 5.70 -10.32
C GLN A 281 12.71 5.00 -10.62
N THR A 282 11.92 4.76 -9.58
CA THR A 282 10.66 4.05 -9.74
C THR A 282 9.57 4.93 -10.36
N GLY A 283 8.57 4.29 -10.97
CA GLY A 283 7.37 4.94 -11.51
C GLY A 283 6.26 5.16 -10.48
N LEU A 284 6.51 4.92 -9.19
CA LEU A 284 5.51 4.99 -8.13
C LEU A 284 5.22 6.47 -7.78
N ALA A 285 3.94 6.83 -7.78
CA ALA A 285 3.51 8.22 -7.60
C ALA A 285 2.14 8.31 -6.95
N ILE A 286 1.85 9.49 -6.40
CA ILE A 286 0.48 9.96 -6.12
C ILE A 286 0.02 10.81 -7.30
N HIS A 287 -1.18 10.59 -7.83
CA HIS A 287 -1.71 11.41 -8.93
C HIS A 287 -3.24 11.40 -8.99
N SER A 288 -3.82 12.24 -9.86
CA SER A 288 -5.24 12.26 -10.17
C SER A 288 -5.67 11.01 -10.96
N ALA A 289 -6.77 10.38 -10.56
CA ALA A 289 -7.55 9.50 -11.42
C ALA A 289 -8.15 10.30 -12.59
N VAL A 290 -8.51 9.62 -13.69
CA VAL A 290 -9.18 10.23 -14.84
C VAL A 290 -10.30 9.33 -15.36
N GLY A 291 -11.31 9.90 -16.02
CA GLY A 291 -12.38 9.13 -16.65
C GLY A 291 -13.03 8.13 -15.69
N ASP A 292 -13.18 6.89 -16.14
CA ASP A 292 -13.83 5.83 -15.37
C ASP A 292 -13.01 5.36 -14.16
N ASP A 293 -11.70 5.64 -14.10
CA ASP A 293 -10.87 5.33 -12.93
C ASP A 293 -11.31 6.11 -11.68
N ILE A 294 -12.04 7.21 -11.85
CA ILE A 294 -12.61 7.98 -10.74
C ILE A 294 -13.62 7.13 -9.96
N GLN A 295 -14.35 6.25 -10.63
CA GLN A 295 -15.33 5.35 -10.02
C GLN A 295 -14.69 4.17 -9.26
N LEU A 296 -13.36 4.02 -9.40
CA LEU A 296 -12.57 2.96 -8.75
C LEU A 296 -11.87 3.44 -7.47
N LEU A 297 -12.01 4.72 -7.11
CA LEU A 297 -11.60 5.21 -5.79
C LEU A 297 -12.33 4.42 -4.68
N GLY A 298 -11.60 4.09 -3.61
CA GLY A 298 -12.06 3.15 -2.58
C GLY A 298 -11.73 1.68 -2.90
N LYS A 299 -11.08 1.37 -4.03
CA LYS A 299 -10.71 0.00 -4.45
C LYS A 299 -9.24 -0.10 -4.87
N ARG A 300 -8.68 -1.29 -4.73
CA ARG A 300 -7.39 -1.70 -5.33
C ARG A 300 -7.54 -1.92 -6.83
N ALA A 301 -7.34 -0.88 -7.62
CA ALA A 301 -7.62 -0.89 -9.05
C ALA A 301 -6.54 -0.23 -9.91
N SER A 302 -5.57 0.45 -9.32
CA SER A 302 -4.49 1.09 -10.06
C SER A 302 -3.44 0.07 -10.52
N ALA A 303 -2.54 0.54 -11.39
CA ALA A 303 -1.37 -0.21 -11.80
C ALA A 303 -0.17 -0.12 -10.83
N GLY A 304 -0.40 0.36 -9.60
CA GLY A 304 0.59 0.50 -8.53
C GLY A 304 0.64 1.88 -7.90
N CYS A 305 0.28 2.94 -8.64
CA CYS A 305 0.23 4.31 -8.11
C CYS A 305 -0.91 4.53 -7.10
N VAL A 306 -0.80 5.59 -6.29
CA VAL A 306 -1.89 6.04 -5.42
C VAL A 306 -2.72 7.08 -6.17
N ARG A 307 -3.92 6.69 -6.60
CA ARG A 307 -4.84 7.55 -7.33
C ARG A 307 -5.75 8.31 -6.36
N LEU A 308 -5.94 9.60 -6.62
CA LEU A 308 -6.83 10.50 -5.90
C LEU A 308 -7.93 11.04 -6.83
N HIS A 309 -9.02 11.53 -6.26
CA HIS A 309 -9.98 12.35 -7.01
C HIS A 309 -9.26 13.60 -7.59
N PRO A 310 -9.61 14.09 -8.80
CA PRO A 310 -8.90 15.20 -9.44
C PRO A 310 -8.71 16.45 -8.59
N GLN A 311 -9.77 16.91 -7.92
CA GLN A 311 -9.73 18.07 -7.03
C GLN A 311 -8.81 17.81 -5.81
N ASN A 312 -8.80 16.60 -5.26
CA ASN A 312 -7.97 16.25 -4.11
C ASN A 312 -6.49 16.17 -4.50
N ALA A 313 -6.19 15.61 -5.68
CA ALA A 313 -4.83 15.56 -6.22
C ALA A 313 -4.29 16.97 -6.47
N GLU A 314 -5.09 17.85 -7.08
CA GLU A 314 -4.73 19.25 -7.30
C GLU A 314 -4.50 20.00 -6.00
N LEU A 315 -5.41 19.86 -5.03
CA LEU A 315 -5.32 20.47 -3.71
C LEU A 315 -4.02 20.05 -3.01
N LEU A 316 -3.75 18.75 -2.94
CA LEU A 316 -2.56 18.19 -2.30
C LEU A 316 -1.28 18.65 -3.01
N PHE A 317 -1.26 18.60 -4.35
CA PHE A 317 -0.12 19.05 -5.16
C PHE A 317 0.21 20.52 -4.88
N ARG A 318 -0.79 21.41 -4.93
CA ARG A 318 -0.59 22.84 -4.68
C ARG A 318 -0.16 23.10 -3.24
N LEU A 319 -0.77 22.42 -2.26
CA LEU A 319 -0.43 22.51 -0.85
C LEU A 319 1.06 22.18 -0.62
N ILE A 320 1.50 21.02 -1.13
CA ILE A 320 2.87 20.53 -0.98
C ILE A 320 3.86 21.50 -1.60
N LYS A 321 3.64 21.89 -2.86
CA LYS A 321 4.55 22.81 -3.57
C LYS A 321 4.65 24.18 -2.91
N ALA A 322 3.56 24.69 -2.35
CA ALA A 322 3.52 26.03 -1.78
C ALA A 322 4.11 26.09 -0.36
N LYS A 323 3.94 25.05 0.45
CA LYS A 323 4.18 25.15 1.91
C LYS A 323 5.27 24.23 2.47
N TYR A 324 5.65 23.18 1.76
CA TYR A 324 6.44 22.10 2.35
C TYR A 324 7.81 21.88 1.71
N ARG A 325 8.27 22.76 0.81
CA ARG A 325 9.65 22.65 0.28
C ARG A 325 10.69 23.03 1.34
N GLY A 326 11.83 22.35 1.33
CA GLY A 326 12.98 22.70 2.17
C GLY A 326 13.97 21.54 2.32
N LEU A 327 14.95 21.72 3.20
CA LEU A 327 15.90 20.66 3.53
C LEU A 327 15.20 19.49 4.22
N THR A 328 15.48 18.29 3.72
CA THR A 328 14.95 17.02 4.21
C THR A 328 16.05 15.97 4.32
N PRO A 329 15.96 15.04 5.27
CA PRO A 329 16.94 13.98 5.41
C PRO A 329 16.92 13.09 4.17
N ARG A 330 18.07 12.55 3.79
CA ARG A 330 18.16 11.53 2.75
C ARG A 330 17.80 10.19 3.37
N PHE A 331 17.01 9.39 2.66
CA PHE A 331 16.81 8.00 3.07
C PHE A 331 18.09 7.20 2.80
N ALA A 332 18.33 6.20 3.65
CA ALA A 332 19.46 5.31 3.52
C ALA A 332 19.42 4.60 2.16
N TYR A 333 20.59 4.40 1.57
CA TYR A 333 20.75 3.81 0.26
C TYR A 333 21.79 2.69 0.32
N ASP A 334 21.39 1.47 -0.04
CA ASP A 334 22.30 0.35 -0.15
C ASP A 334 22.95 0.36 -1.54
N ARG A 335 24.24 0.68 -1.59
CA ARG A 335 25.02 0.72 -2.83
C ARG A 335 25.22 -0.65 -3.47
N ARG A 336 25.10 -1.75 -2.71
CA ARG A 336 25.28 -3.11 -3.24
C ARG A 336 24.07 -3.55 -4.05
N THR A 337 22.88 -3.17 -3.62
CA THR A 337 21.60 -3.47 -4.28
C THR A 337 21.05 -2.28 -5.06
N ALA A 338 21.75 -1.14 -5.03
CA ALA A 338 21.33 0.12 -5.63
C ALA A 338 19.87 0.49 -5.27
N THR A 339 19.50 0.30 -4.00
CA THR A 339 18.13 0.42 -3.53
C THR A 339 18.04 1.34 -2.33
N MET A 340 17.06 2.23 -2.36
CA MET A 340 16.76 3.14 -1.27
C MET A 340 15.82 2.47 -0.25
N SER A 341 16.05 2.71 1.04
CA SER A 341 15.28 2.10 2.13
C SER A 341 13.80 2.48 2.05
N THR A 342 12.93 1.49 2.24
CA THR A 342 11.49 1.67 2.48
C THR A 342 11.13 1.52 3.97
N GLU A 343 12.11 1.25 4.83
CA GLU A 343 11.95 1.07 6.28
C GLU A 343 12.03 2.39 7.05
N GLY A 344 12.25 3.51 6.34
CA GLY A 344 12.37 4.83 6.96
C GLY A 344 13.74 5.08 7.60
N LEU A 345 14.74 4.25 7.28
CA LEU A 345 16.12 4.47 7.71
C LEU A 345 16.68 5.71 7.01
N LEU A 346 17.27 6.62 7.79
CA LEU A 346 17.89 7.83 7.28
C LEU A 346 19.39 7.63 7.04
N MET A 347 19.91 8.30 6.04
CA MET A 347 21.33 8.28 5.71
C MET A 347 22.12 9.13 6.71
N HIS A 348 23.14 8.52 7.31
CA HIS A 348 24.05 9.17 8.23
C HIS A 348 25.46 9.23 7.64
N ASP A 349 26.22 10.27 7.96
CA ASP A 349 27.65 10.35 7.68
C ASP A 349 28.49 9.48 8.65
N GLN A 350 29.81 9.47 8.49
CA GLN A 350 30.71 8.71 9.36
C GLN A 350 30.74 9.19 10.81
N ALA A 351 30.34 10.44 11.05
CA ALA A 351 30.22 11.03 12.39
C ALA A 351 28.85 10.78 13.02
N GLY A 352 27.93 10.12 12.30
CA GLY A 352 26.57 9.85 12.77
C GLY A 352 25.61 11.01 12.60
N ASN A 353 25.91 12.01 11.76
CA ASN A 353 24.98 13.10 11.45
C ASN A 353 24.09 12.73 10.27
N ILE A 354 22.82 13.11 10.35
CA ILE A 354 21.86 12.97 9.24
C ILE A 354 22.34 13.78 8.03
N GLN A 355 22.33 13.15 6.86
CA GLN A 355 22.58 13.84 5.59
C GLN A 355 21.28 14.45 5.06
N TYR A 356 21.35 15.70 4.61
CA TYR A 356 20.20 16.45 4.08
C TYR A 356 20.31 16.70 2.57
N GLN A 357 19.17 16.90 1.93
CA GLN A 357 19.01 17.33 0.54
C GLN A 357 17.82 18.28 0.40
N ASP A 358 17.75 19.03 -0.72
CA ASP A 358 16.51 19.73 -1.08
C ASP A 358 15.39 18.71 -1.33
N GLY A 359 14.19 19.03 -0.87
CA GLY A 359 13.05 18.13 -0.97
C GLY A 359 11.76 18.77 -0.46
N TYR A 360 10.76 17.92 -0.24
CA TYR A 360 9.56 18.31 0.48
C TYR A 360 9.56 17.66 1.86
N LYS A 361 9.31 18.44 2.92
CA LYS A 361 9.11 18.01 4.31
C LYS A 361 7.81 17.22 4.49
N VAL A 362 7.60 16.27 3.58
CA VAL A 362 6.45 15.42 3.39
C VAL A 362 6.94 13.97 3.50
N LEU A 363 6.39 13.24 4.47
CA LEU A 363 6.65 11.82 4.64
C LEU A 363 5.40 11.04 4.23
N VAL A 364 5.55 10.10 3.31
CA VAL A 364 4.48 9.20 2.89
C VAL A 364 4.71 7.85 3.56
N MET A 365 3.70 7.33 4.24
CA MET A 365 3.70 6.01 4.86
C MET A 365 2.59 5.18 4.22
N ILE A 366 2.95 4.09 3.55
CA ILE A 366 1.99 3.20 2.89
C ILE A 366 1.97 1.85 3.61
N GLU A 367 0.79 1.42 4.03
CA GLU A 367 0.63 0.16 4.75
C GLU A 367 -0.59 -0.63 4.32
N ASN A 368 -0.51 -1.95 4.49
CA ASN A 368 -1.62 -2.85 4.27
C ASN A 368 -2.41 -3.13 5.56
N THR A 369 -2.86 -2.08 6.25
CA THR A 369 -3.68 -2.20 7.48
C THR A 369 -5.05 -1.56 7.30
N GLY A 370 -6.10 -2.31 7.61
CA GLY A 370 -7.50 -1.84 7.54
C GLY A 370 -7.94 -1.07 8.77
N GLY A 371 -7.18 -1.12 9.88
CA GLY A 371 -7.55 -0.54 11.17
C GLY A 371 -8.38 -1.46 12.08
N ASP A 372 -8.71 -2.68 11.63
CA ASP A 372 -9.50 -3.66 12.41
C ASP A 372 -8.70 -4.26 13.58
N ASP A 373 -7.39 -4.43 13.42
CA ASP A 373 -6.52 -5.07 14.42
C ASP A 373 -6.35 -4.24 15.71
N LEU A 374 -6.63 -2.94 15.65
CA LEU A 374 -6.54 -2.04 16.80
C LEU A 374 -7.73 -2.17 17.76
N VAL A 375 -8.86 -2.73 17.31
CA VAL A 375 -10.02 -2.98 18.18
C VAL A 375 -9.74 -4.16 19.10
N ALA A 376 -9.01 -5.17 18.62
CA ALA A 376 -8.72 -6.39 19.38
C ALA A 376 -7.64 -6.22 20.46
N ALA A 377 -6.81 -5.15 20.40
CA ALA A 377 -5.76 -4.90 21.39
C ALA A 377 -6.22 -4.05 22.59
N LEU A 378 -7.48 -3.58 22.57
CA LEU A 378 -8.09 -2.76 23.63
C LEU A 378 -9.12 -3.53 24.48
N PHE A 379 -9.35 -4.80 24.18
CA PHE A 379 -10.12 -5.77 24.95
C PHE A 379 -9.25 -7.00 25.24
#